data_AF-A0A5B7C183-F1
#
_entry.id   AF-A0A5B7C183-F1
#
_cell.length_a   1.000
_cell.length_b   1.000
_cell.length_c   1.000
_cell.angle_alpha   90.00
_cell.angle_beta   90.00
_cell.angle_gamma   90.00
#
_symmetry.space_group_name_H-M   'P 1'
#
loop_
_entity.id
_entity.type
_entity.pdbx_description
1 polymer ?
#
loop_
_entity_poly.entity_id
_entity_poly.type
_entity_poly.pdbx_seq_one_letter_code
_entity_poly.pdbx_strand_id
1 'polypeptide(L)'
;NFFSNRLYNFTGKGDADPSLNSTYAATLRKKCTSLSDNTTTVEMDPGSSLDFNNHYFTNLKLQQGLFQSDAALLTDKGSSNIVDEMLSSAGKFFTEFSQS
;
A
#
# COMPACT_ATOMS: atom_id res chain seq x y z
N ASN A 1 0.78 15.82 -0.69
CA ASN A 1 0.83 14.40 -1.10
C ASN A 1 -0.15 13.60 -0.22
N PHE A 2 -0.91 12.67 -0.81
CA PHE A 2 -1.98 11.90 -0.15
C PHE A 2 -1.51 10.86 0.89
N PHE A 3 -0.21 10.52 0.95
CA PHE A 3 0.33 9.53 1.92
C PHE A 3 1.37 10.11 2.90
N SER A 4 1.82 11.36 2.74
CA SER A 4 2.83 11.96 3.63
C SER A 4 2.41 12.00 5.11
N ASN A 5 1.12 12.14 5.41
CA ASN A 5 0.62 12.07 6.79
C ASN A 5 0.93 10.71 7.44
N ARG A 6 0.83 9.61 6.68
CA ARG A 6 1.19 8.27 7.15
C ARG A 6 2.68 8.15 7.46
N LEU A 7 3.51 8.95 6.81
CA LEU A 7 4.94 8.95 7.08
C LEU A 7 5.27 9.77 8.31
N TYR A 8 4.70 10.96 8.50
CA TYR A 8 5.24 11.94 9.45
C TYR A 8 4.30 12.36 10.59
N ASN A 9 2.99 12.23 10.46
CA ASN A 9 2.04 12.78 11.43
C ASN A 9 0.69 12.05 11.44
N PHE A 10 0.70 10.73 11.57
CA PHE A 10 -0.49 9.90 11.38
C PHE A 10 -1.58 10.16 12.42
N THR A 11 -1.21 10.27 13.70
CA THR A 11 -2.18 10.58 14.79
C THR A 11 -2.19 12.04 15.20
N GLY A 12 -1.45 12.91 14.48
CA GLY A 12 -1.29 14.32 14.84
C GLY A 12 -0.19 14.57 15.89
N LYS A 13 0.61 13.55 16.27
CA LYS A 13 1.64 13.63 17.31
C LYS A 13 3.07 13.49 16.78
N GLY A 14 3.27 13.57 15.46
CA GLY A 14 4.59 13.42 14.85
C GLY A 14 5.04 11.96 14.70
N ASP A 15 4.09 11.05 14.42
CA ASP A 15 4.27 9.61 14.33
C ASP A 15 4.01 9.05 12.93
N ALA A 16 4.57 7.87 12.64
CA ALA A 16 4.27 7.12 11.42
C ALA A 16 3.08 6.18 11.64
N ASP A 17 2.36 5.87 10.57
CA ASP A 17 1.25 4.91 10.57
C ASP A 17 1.76 3.52 10.95
N PRO A 18 1.28 2.92 12.06
CA PRO A 18 1.72 1.60 12.51
C PRO A 18 1.28 0.46 11.58
N SER A 19 0.32 0.69 10.68
CA SER A 19 -0.10 -0.31 9.67
C SER A 19 0.79 -0.30 8.42
N LEU A 20 1.82 0.55 8.39
CA LEU A 20 2.79 0.65 7.30
C LEU A 20 4.11 0.03 7.75
N ASN A 21 4.66 -0.86 6.92
CA ASN A 21 5.95 -1.49 7.17
C ASN A 21 7.03 -0.43 7.43
N SER A 22 7.71 -0.50 8.57
CA SER A 22 8.65 0.55 9.01
C SER A 22 9.85 0.72 8.08
N THR A 23 10.37 -0.37 7.49
CA THR A 23 11.46 -0.34 6.50
C THR A 23 11.00 0.31 5.20
N TYR A 24 9.78 0.01 4.76
CA TYR A 24 9.20 0.65 3.59
C TYR A 24 8.91 2.13 3.83
N ALA A 25 8.36 2.49 5.00
CA ALA A 25 8.18 3.88 5.40
C ALA A 25 9.50 4.66 5.42
N ALA A 26 10.59 4.07 5.94
CA ALA A 26 11.92 4.67 5.90
C ALA A 26 12.43 4.86 4.45
N THR A 27 12.11 3.94 3.55
CA THR A 27 12.42 4.06 2.12
C THR A 27 11.65 5.20 1.47
N LEU A 28 10.35 5.33 1.76
CA LEU A 28 9.52 6.43 1.27
C LEU A 28 10.00 7.78 1.80
N ARG A 29 10.40 7.89 3.08
CA ARG A 29 10.92 9.13 3.66
C ARG A 29 12.21 9.65 3.00
N LYS A 30 13.02 8.76 2.40
CA LYS A 30 14.20 9.18 1.61
C LYS A 30 13.82 9.89 0.32
N LYS A 31 12.63 9.61 -0.23
CA LYS A 31 12.09 10.26 -1.44
C LYS A 31 11.22 11.46 -1.07
N CYS A 32 10.23 11.23 -0.21
CA CYS A 32 9.27 12.24 0.26
C CYS A 32 9.75 12.83 1.58
N THR A 33 10.60 13.84 1.52
CA THR A 33 11.38 14.34 2.68
C THR A 33 10.60 15.24 3.64
N SER A 34 9.38 15.65 3.28
CA SER A 34 8.55 16.52 4.12
C SER A 34 7.05 16.22 4.00
N LEU A 35 6.29 16.66 5.01
CA LEU A 35 4.82 16.64 4.99
C LEU A 35 4.22 17.43 3.81
N SER A 36 4.87 18.53 3.44
CA SER A 36 4.43 19.44 2.38
C SER A 36 4.88 19.03 0.97
N ASP A 37 5.71 18.00 0.83
CA ASP A 37 6.11 17.49 -0.48
C ASP A 37 4.86 17.04 -1.26
N ASN A 38 4.59 17.67 -2.39
CA ASN A 38 3.47 17.37 -3.27
C ASN A 38 3.90 17.16 -4.72
N THR A 39 5.20 17.11 -5.00
CA THR A 39 5.76 16.99 -6.34
C THR A 39 6.47 15.67 -6.55
N THR A 40 7.03 15.06 -5.49
CA THR A 40 7.67 13.75 -5.58
C THR A 40 6.65 12.66 -5.85
N THR A 41 6.86 11.92 -6.94
CA THR A 41 6.11 10.69 -7.25
C THR A 41 6.84 9.46 -6.75
N VAL A 42 6.07 8.43 -6.39
CA VAL A 42 6.58 7.11 -6.00
C VAL A 42 5.68 6.04 -6.63
N GLU A 43 6.21 4.84 -6.78
CA GLU A 43 5.47 3.70 -7.29
C GLU A 43 4.36 3.27 -6.33
N MET A 44 3.14 3.05 -6.83
CA MET A 44 2.04 2.46 -6.06
C MET A 44 2.25 0.98 -5.80
N ASP A 45 2.90 0.28 -6.73
CA ASP A 45 3.27 -1.14 -6.62
C ASP A 45 4.79 -1.32 -6.76
N PRO A 46 5.57 -1.07 -5.69
CA PRO A 46 7.03 -1.16 -5.76
C PRO A 46 7.46 -2.59 -6.13
N GLY A 47 8.24 -2.72 -7.21
CA GLY A 47 8.70 -4.00 -7.74
C GLY A 47 7.92 -4.53 -8.94
N SER A 48 6.72 -3.97 -9.22
CA SER A 48 5.86 -4.37 -10.34
C SER A 48 5.12 -3.18 -10.95
N SER A 49 5.69 -1.98 -10.88
CA SER A 49 4.94 -0.74 -11.14
C SER A 49 4.53 -0.51 -12.60
N LEU A 50 5.10 -1.27 -13.54
CA LEU A 50 4.77 -1.21 -14.96
C LEU A 50 3.91 -2.39 -15.42
N ASP A 51 3.65 -3.36 -14.54
CA ASP A 51 2.94 -4.59 -14.88
C ASP A 51 1.61 -4.67 -14.13
N PHE A 52 0.53 -4.92 -14.87
CA PHE A 52 -0.79 -5.15 -14.27
C PHE A 52 -0.92 -6.63 -13.87
N ASN A 53 -0.74 -6.92 -12.58
CA ASN A 53 -0.80 -8.27 -12.03
C ASN A 53 -1.25 -8.23 -10.55
N ASN A 54 -1.15 -9.35 -9.83
CA ASN A 54 -1.57 -9.45 -8.43
C ASN A 54 -0.45 -9.09 -7.42
N HIS A 55 0.70 -8.57 -7.85
CA HIS A 55 1.82 -8.19 -6.99
C HIS A 55 1.42 -7.13 -5.94
N TYR A 56 0.52 -6.22 -6.31
CA TYR A 56 -0.14 -5.30 -5.37
C TYR A 56 -0.62 -6.01 -4.08
N PHE A 57 -1.32 -7.15 -4.19
CA PHE A 57 -1.83 -7.89 -3.04
C PHE A 57 -0.70 -8.53 -2.21
N THR A 58 0.40 -8.93 -2.84
CA THR A 58 1.61 -9.36 -2.13
C THR A 58 2.17 -8.22 -1.28
N ASN A 59 2.27 -7.02 -1.86
CA ASN A 59 2.70 -5.82 -1.14
C ASN A 59 1.77 -5.47 0.02
N LEU A 60 0.45 -5.65 -0.12
CA LEU A 60 -0.48 -5.50 1.01
C LEU A 60 -0.12 -6.44 2.16
N LYS A 61 0.09 -7.73 1.90
CA LYS A 61 0.46 -8.71 2.95
C LYS A 61 1.77 -8.37 3.67
N LEU A 62 2.67 -7.64 3.01
CA LEU A 62 3.91 -7.12 3.60
C LEU A 62 3.73 -5.77 4.30
N GLN A 63 2.50 -5.26 4.39
CA GLN A 63 2.15 -3.92 4.90
C GLN A 63 2.83 -2.79 4.10
N GLN A 64 2.96 -2.97 2.79
CA GLN A 64 3.60 -2.03 1.86
C GLN A 64 2.59 -1.32 0.93
N GLY A 65 1.29 -1.35 1.27
CA GLY A 65 0.28 -0.52 0.60
C GLY A 65 0.57 0.97 0.82
N LEU A 66 0.65 1.74 -0.26
CA LEU A 66 1.07 3.15 -0.24
C LEU A 66 0.05 4.04 0.47
N PHE A 67 -1.23 3.87 0.14
CA PHE A 67 -2.32 4.67 0.70
C PHE A 67 -2.90 4.03 1.95
N GLN A 68 -3.54 4.86 2.79
CA GLN A 68 -4.25 4.35 3.97
C GLN A 68 -5.40 3.42 3.57
N SER A 69 -6.05 3.70 2.44
CA SER A 69 -7.09 2.84 1.87
C SER A 69 -6.56 1.45 1.49
N ASP A 70 -5.31 1.34 1.06
CA ASP A 70 -4.69 0.05 0.75
C ASP A 70 -4.53 -0.79 2.03
N ALA A 71 -4.01 -0.17 3.09
CA ALA A 71 -3.85 -0.84 4.38
C ALA A 71 -5.21 -1.21 5.02
N ALA A 72 -6.25 -0.42 4.76
CA ALA A 72 -7.61 -0.68 5.24
C ALA A 72 -8.20 -1.99 4.67
N LEU A 73 -7.72 -2.50 3.52
CA LEU A 73 -8.14 -3.80 3.01
C LEU A 73 -7.77 -4.97 3.95
N LEU A 74 -6.84 -4.76 4.88
CA LEU A 74 -6.38 -5.76 5.84
C LEU A 74 -7.02 -5.61 7.23
N THR A 75 -7.78 -4.53 7.48
CA THR A 75 -8.36 -4.26 8.80
C THR A 75 -9.70 -4.95 9.01
N ASP A 76 -10.49 -5.12 7.96
CA ASP A 76 -11.70 -5.93 7.96
C ASP A 76 -11.40 -7.38 7.54
N LYS A 77 -12.04 -8.34 8.22
CA LYS A 77 -11.82 -9.77 7.97
C LYS A 77 -12.31 -10.20 6.59
N GLY A 78 -13.43 -9.63 6.13
CA GLY A 78 -14.00 -9.93 4.82
C GLY A 78 -13.06 -9.48 3.70
N SER A 79 -12.64 -8.22 3.74
CA SER A 79 -11.68 -7.69 2.75
C SER A 79 -10.32 -8.39 2.83
N SER A 80 -9.83 -8.72 4.03
CA SER A 80 -8.56 -9.45 4.17
C SER A 80 -8.62 -10.84 3.54
N ASN A 81 -9.76 -11.54 3.63
CA ASN A 81 -9.93 -12.82 2.97
C ASN A 81 -9.92 -12.67 1.44
N ILE A 82 -10.51 -11.60 0.90
CA ILE A 82 -10.45 -11.30 -0.54
C ILE A 82 -9.00 -11.04 -0.97
N VAL A 83 -8.21 -10.31 -0.17
CA VAL A 83 -6.77 -10.12 -0.44
C VAL A 83 -6.04 -11.46 -0.54
N ASP A 84 -6.31 -12.39 0.37
CA ASP A 84 -5.72 -13.74 0.33
C ASP A 84 -6.18 -14.54 -0.90
N GLU A 85 -7.45 -14.39 -1.29
CA GLU A 85 -8.00 -15.03 -2.47
C GLU A 85 -7.34 -14.53 -3.76
N MET A 86 -7.01 -13.23 -3.87
CA MET A 86 -6.31 -12.67 -5.04
C MET A 86 -4.90 -13.27 -5.24
N LEU A 87 -4.34 -13.88 -4.20
CA LEU A 87 -3.05 -14.56 -4.20
C LEU A 87 -3.16 -16.10 -4.31
N SER A 88 -4.37 -16.66 -4.25
CA SER A 88 -4.59 -18.11 -4.14
C SER A 88 -4.20 -18.92 -5.39
N SER A 89 -4.30 -18.33 -6.58
CA SER A 89 -3.88 -18.97 -7.82
C SER A 89 -3.51 -17.96 -8.90
N ALA A 90 -2.65 -18.40 -9.82
CA ALA A 90 -2.33 -17.64 -11.02
C ALA A 90 -3.62 -17.44 -11.84
N GLY A 91 -4.06 -16.19 -11.97
CA GLY A 91 -5.25 -15.82 -12.74
C GLY A 91 -6.46 -15.40 -11.91
N LYS A 92 -6.55 -15.76 -10.62
CA LYS A 92 -7.72 -15.42 -9.78
C LYS A 92 -8.01 -13.92 -9.77
N PHE A 93 -6.97 -13.11 -9.57
CA PHE A 93 -7.07 -11.65 -9.68
C PHE A 93 -7.65 -11.20 -11.03
N PHE A 94 -7.14 -11.70 -12.15
CA PHE A 94 -7.64 -11.30 -13.47
C PHE A 94 -9.10 -11.73 -13.69
N THR A 95 -9.48 -12.91 -13.20
CA THR A 95 -10.87 -13.39 -13.27
C THR A 95 -11.82 -12.47 -12.52
N GLU A 96 -11.52 -12.11 -11.26
CA GLU A 96 -12.37 -11.23 -10.47
C GLU A 96 -12.37 -9.79 -11.01
N PHE A 97 -11.20 -9.28 -11.41
CA PHE A 97 -11.07 -7.93 -11.98
C PHE A 97 -11.88 -7.78 -13.27
N SER A 98 -11.95 -8.81 -14.11
CA SER A 98 -12.74 -8.79 -15.35
C SER A 98 -14.26 -8.73 -15.14
N GLN A 99 -14.73 -9.04 -13.92
CA GLN A 99 -16.15 -9.09 -13.55
C GLN A 99 -16.59 -7.89 -12.69
N SER A 100 -15.64 -6.99 -12.35
CA SER A 100 -15.86 -5.84 -11.48
C SER A 100 -16.35 -4.60 -12.23
#